data_AF-A0A913HQY3-F1
#
_entry.id   AF-A0A913HQY3-F1
#
_cell.length_a   1.000
_cell.length_b   1.000
_cell.length_c   1.000
_cell.angle_alpha   90.00
_cell.angle_beta   90.00
_cell.angle_gamma   90.00
#
_symmetry.space_group_name_H-M   'P 1'
#
loop_
_entity.id
_entity.type
_entity.pdbx_description
1 polymer ?
#
loop_
_entity_poly.entity_id
_entity_poly.type
_entity_poly.pdbx_seq_one_letter_code
_entity_poly.pdbx_strand_id
1 'polypeptide(L)'
;MIFCYLNKNKNKKNQIDFTLCKMDGKNYDTLENFEKIYGIKKFNQILKEFNFVRFVRNPIDRLISGYMHLCYYGVNNKNHYCFECDKNLTCFVTVLEKRLWQILNNEITLYNKDNEITYSYHFYPQTWYVFYLILKKIYKLFRHCEYYKLHNMFTYIKYNSSDKDSFSNSIVKLLKNFNISNNTLNFIYKKIYNVKTNHETLSKNETTTYKNILYNNSLLLQKVCSIYYYDFIKFDFEFPKECINSTNFLEIN
;
A
#
# COMPACT_ATOMS: atom_id res chain seq x y z
N MET A 1 -7.23 1.21 -14.24
CA MET A 1 -6.97 0.90 -15.67
C MET A 1 -7.44 -0.51 -16.05
N ILE A 2 -6.85 -1.59 -15.50
CA ILE A 2 -7.20 -2.99 -15.85
C ILE A 2 -8.70 -3.26 -15.71
N PHE A 3 -9.29 -3.00 -14.54
CA PHE A 3 -10.70 -3.28 -14.28
C PHE A 3 -11.65 -2.50 -15.20
N CYS A 4 -11.32 -1.26 -15.53
CA CYS A 4 -12.13 -0.46 -16.44
C CYS A 4 -12.01 -0.91 -17.89
N TYR A 5 -10.82 -1.33 -18.30
CA TYR A 5 -10.63 -1.98 -19.61
C TYR A 5 -11.46 -3.26 -19.71
N LEU A 6 -11.49 -4.06 -18.63
CA LEU A 6 -12.31 -5.27 -18.58
C LEU A 6 -13.82 -4.97 -18.64
N ASN A 7 -14.27 -3.86 -18.05
CA ASN A 7 -15.66 -3.43 -18.01
C ASN A 7 -16.17 -2.77 -19.31
N LYS A 8 -15.30 -2.48 -20.30
CA LYS A 8 -15.73 -1.99 -21.62
C LYS A 8 -16.49 -3.09 -22.38
N ASN A 9 -17.54 -2.73 -23.12
CA ASN A 9 -18.19 -3.65 -24.06
C ASN A 9 -17.15 -4.25 -25.01
N LYS A 10 -17.29 -5.53 -25.40
CA LYS A 10 -16.33 -6.23 -26.27
C LYS A 10 -15.96 -5.41 -27.51
N ASN A 11 -16.94 -4.77 -28.15
CA ASN A 11 -16.77 -3.95 -29.36
C ASN A 11 -16.07 -2.60 -29.11
N LYS A 12 -15.91 -2.19 -27.85
CA LYS A 12 -15.23 -0.95 -27.42
C LYS A 12 -13.86 -1.22 -26.75
N LYS A 13 -13.42 -2.48 -26.66
CA LYS A 13 -12.09 -2.83 -26.15
C LYS A 13 -11.02 -2.59 -27.22
N ASN A 14 -10.61 -1.33 -27.37
CA ASN A 14 -9.48 -0.97 -28.23
C ASN A 14 -8.14 -1.18 -27.50
N GLN A 15 -7.14 -1.76 -28.16
CA GLN A 15 -5.78 -1.98 -27.64
C GLN A 15 -5.04 -0.68 -27.28
N ILE A 16 -5.44 0.44 -27.88
CA ILE A 16 -4.86 1.76 -27.66
C ILE A 16 -5.43 2.41 -26.39
N ASP A 17 -6.66 2.06 -26.00
CA ASP A 17 -7.43 2.75 -24.98
C ASP A 17 -7.40 2.04 -23.61
N PHE A 18 -6.18 1.82 -23.11
CA PHE A 18 -5.90 1.45 -21.72
C PHE A 18 -5.85 2.70 -20.83
N THR A 19 -6.74 3.66 -21.10
CA THR A 19 -6.76 4.95 -20.41
C THR A 19 -7.17 4.83 -18.95
N LEU A 20 -6.81 5.87 -18.18
CA LEU A 20 -7.38 6.15 -16.88
C LEU A 20 -8.90 6.17 -17.01
N CYS A 21 -9.56 5.36 -16.19
CA CYS A 21 -11.00 5.45 -16.05
C CYS A 21 -11.31 6.86 -15.54
N LYS A 22 -12.30 7.54 -16.11
CA LYS A 22 -12.95 8.60 -15.36
C LYS A 22 -13.51 7.94 -14.10
N MET A 23 -12.92 8.25 -12.95
CA MET A 23 -13.52 7.92 -11.67
C MET A 23 -14.89 8.60 -11.71
N ASP A 24 -15.96 7.84 -11.71
CA ASP A 24 -17.33 8.34 -11.84
C ASP A 24 -17.82 9.04 -10.56
N GLY A 25 -16.89 9.44 -9.68
CA GLY A 25 -17.14 10.01 -8.37
C GLY A 25 -17.71 9.01 -7.36
N LYS A 26 -18.00 7.76 -7.75
CA LYS A 26 -18.54 6.72 -6.85
C LYS A 26 -17.42 5.99 -6.13
N ASN A 27 -16.52 6.75 -5.51
CA ASN A 27 -15.63 6.19 -4.51
C ASN A 27 -16.45 6.00 -3.23
N TYR A 28 -16.47 4.77 -2.72
CA TYR A 28 -17.12 4.50 -1.44
C TYR A 28 -16.05 4.52 -0.37
N ASP A 29 -16.06 5.60 0.41
CA ASP A 29 -14.98 5.88 1.35
C ASP A 29 -15.05 5.01 2.61
N THR A 30 -16.22 4.44 2.90
CA THR A 30 -16.48 3.57 4.06
C THR A 30 -17.48 2.46 3.71
N LEU A 31 -17.38 1.34 4.43
CA LEU A 31 -18.37 0.25 4.34
C LEU A 31 -19.75 0.72 4.77
N GLU A 32 -19.84 1.59 5.78
CA GLU A 32 -21.10 2.20 6.22
C GLU A 32 -21.77 3.01 5.11
N ASN A 33 -21.01 3.82 4.36
CA ASN A 33 -21.55 4.56 3.21
C ASN A 33 -22.00 3.61 2.10
N PHE A 34 -21.23 2.55 1.86
CA PHE A 34 -21.56 1.53 0.88
C PHE A 34 -22.83 0.75 1.27
N GLU A 35 -22.93 0.32 2.53
CA GLU A 35 -24.11 -0.33 3.13
C GLU A 35 -25.34 0.59 3.07
N LYS A 36 -25.18 1.87 3.39
CA LYS A 36 -26.28 2.87 3.33
C LYS A 36 -26.81 3.06 1.92
N ILE A 37 -25.94 3.03 0.91
CA ILE A 37 -26.32 3.26 -0.49
C ILE A 37 -26.97 2.03 -1.12
N TYR A 38 -26.46 0.83 -0.83
CA TYR A 38 -26.94 -0.41 -1.45
C TYR A 38 -27.97 -1.17 -0.59
N GLY A 39 -28.06 -0.86 0.70
CA GLY A 39 -28.80 -1.63 1.69
C GLY A 39 -28.03 -2.89 2.11
N ILE A 40 -28.21 -3.29 3.37
CA ILE A 40 -27.51 -4.43 4.01
C ILE A 40 -27.61 -5.72 3.19
N LYS A 41 -28.79 -6.01 2.63
CA LYS A 41 -29.02 -7.24 1.85
C LYS A 41 -28.16 -7.29 0.58
N LYS A 42 -28.12 -6.19 -0.18
CA LYS A 42 -27.34 -6.10 -1.43
C LYS A 42 -25.84 -5.99 -1.13
N PHE A 43 -25.48 -5.32 -0.04
CA PHE A 43 -24.10 -5.30 0.46
C PHE A 43 -23.57 -6.71 0.75
N ASN A 44 -24.32 -7.51 1.51
CA ASN A 44 -23.93 -8.89 1.82
C ASN A 44 -23.86 -9.77 0.57
N GLN A 45 -24.72 -9.52 -0.42
CA GLN A 45 -24.64 -10.19 -1.72
C GLN A 45 -23.35 -9.81 -2.46
N ILE A 46 -23.01 -8.52 -2.52
CA ILE A 46 -21.76 -8.03 -3.13
C ILE A 46 -20.54 -8.64 -2.42
N LEU A 47 -20.52 -8.70 -1.10
CA LEU A 47 -19.42 -9.31 -0.36
C LEU A 47 -19.22 -10.81 -0.69
N LYS A 48 -20.29 -11.52 -1.05
CA LYS A 48 -20.24 -12.94 -1.42
C LYS A 48 -19.87 -13.16 -2.89
N GLU A 49 -20.29 -12.25 -3.77
CA GLU A 49 -20.10 -12.38 -5.22
C GLU A 49 -18.77 -11.81 -5.72
N PHE A 50 -18.21 -10.83 -5.00
CA PHE A 50 -17.01 -10.13 -5.44
C PHE A 50 -15.75 -10.72 -4.82
N ASN A 51 -14.72 -10.86 -5.66
CA ASN A 51 -13.38 -11.17 -5.21
C ASN A 51 -12.64 -9.87 -4.89
N PHE A 52 -12.32 -9.68 -3.61
CA PHE A 52 -11.55 -8.53 -3.16
C PHE A 52 -10.06 -8.80 -3.35
N VAL A 53 -9.36 -7.88 -3.98
CA VAL A 53 -7.93 -8.02 -4.28
C VAL A 53 -7.19 -6.87 -3.63
N ARG A 54 -6.11 -7.18 -2.91
CA ARG A 54 -5.25 -6.19 -2.28
C ARG A 54 -3.81 -6.33 -2.74
N PHE A 55 -3.24 -5.22 -3.18
CA PHE A 55 -1.83 -5.14 -3.52
C PHE A 55 -1.02 -4.83 -2.27
N VAL A 56 -0.07 -5.71 -1.97
CA VAL A 56 0.84 -5.58 -0.83
C VAL A 56 2.27 -5.47 -1.33
N ARG A 57 3.11 -4.72 -0.63
CA ARG A 57 4.49 -4.44 -1.04
C ARG A 57 5.44 -4.86 0.07
N ASN A 58 6.65 -5.28 -0.30
CA ASN A 58 7.71 -5.50 0.68
C ASN A 58 7.86 -4.22 1.53
N PRO A 59 7.88 -4.31 2.88
CA PRO A 59 7.87 -3.13 3.73
C PRO A 59 9.04 -2.18 3.51
N ILE A 60 10.25 -2.71 3.29
CA ILE A 60 11.45 -1.90 3.04
C ILE A 60 11.33 -1.17 1.70
N ASP A 61 10.95 -1.87 0.64
CA ASP A 61 10.79 -1.25 -0.68
C ASP A 61 9.68 -0.21 -0.69
N ARG A 62 8.61 -0.42 0.09
CA ARG A 62 7.53 0.55 0.26
C ARG A 62 8.01 1.80 0.98
N LEU A 63 8.72 1.66 2.11
CA LEU A 63 9.29 2.78 2.86
C LEU A 63 10.20 3.62 1.96
N ILE A 64 11.20 2.98 1.32
CA ILE A 64 12.16 3.68 0.47
C ILE A 64 11.45 4.34 -0.72
N SER A 65 10.54 3.64 -1.39
CA SER A 65 9.77 4.20 -2.51
C SER A 65 8.94 5.42 -2.09
N GLY A 66 8.28 5.36 -0.93
CA GLY A 66 7.53 6.49 -0.38
C GLY A 66 8.45 7.66 -0.02
N TYR A 67 9.60 7.37 0.58
CA TYR A 67 10.59 8.37 1.00
C TYR A 67 11.17 9.09 -0.21
N MET A 68 11.55 8.36 -1.25
CA MET A 68 12.03 8.95 -2.49
C MET A 68 10.97 9.85 -3.12
N HIS A 69 9.72 9.38 -3.20
CA HIS A 69 8.63 10.15 -3.79
C HIS A 69 8.30 11.43 -3.01
N LEU A 70 8.06 11.31 -1.70
CA LEU A 70 7.53 12.42 -0.90
C LEU A 70 8.61 13.32 -0.31
N CYS A 71 9.79 12.77 0.00
CA CYS A 71 10.88 13.52 0.65
C CYS A 71 11.98 13.93 -0.28
N TYR A 72 12.54 12.97 -1.02
CA TYR A 72 13.70 13.26 -1.85
C TYR A 72 13.36 14.13 -3.06
N TYR A 73 12.33 13.75 -3.82
CA TYR A 73 11.86 14.52 -4.98
C TYR A 73 10.79 15.55 -4.61
N GLY A 74 9.92 15.22 -3.65
CA GLY A 74 8.77 16.05 -3.31
C GLY A 74 7.66 15.96 -4.35
N VAL A 75 6.44 16.30 -3.94
CA VAL A 75 5.25 16.21 -4.83
C VAL A 75 5.19 17.40 -5.80
N ASN A 76 5.66 18.59 -5.41
CA ASN A 76 5.52 19.83 -6.19
C ASN A 76 6.67 20.86 -5.99
N ASN A 77 7.89 20.45 -5.63
CA ASN A 77 9.06 21.33 -5.33
C ASN A 77 8.85 22.43 -4.26
N LYS A 78 7.66 22.51 -3.63
CA LYS A 78 7.31 23.58 -2.66
C LYS A 78 6.94 23.07 -1.27
N ASN A 79 6.49 21.82 -1.15
CA ASN A 79 6.11 21.21 0.13
C ASN A 79 6.79 19.86 0.31
N HIS A 80 8.02 19.87 0.84
CA HIS A 80 8.70 18.69 1.36
C HIS A 80 8.32 18.52 2.84
N TYR A 81 7.04 18.25 3.11
CA TYR A 81 6.70 17.86 4.48
C TYR A 81 7.33 16.48 4.70
N CYS A 82 8.46 16.42 5.41
CA CYS A 82 9.23 15.21 5.74
C CYS A 82 9.71 15.21 7.17
N PHE A 83 8.79 15.59 8.06
CA PHE A 83 9.06 15.73 9.49
C PHE A 83 10.28 16.62 9.80
N GLU A 84 10.53 17.64 8.97
CA GLU A 84 11.67 18.56 9.10
C GLU A 84 13.04 17.85 9.04
N CYS A 85 13.07 16.63 8.50
CA CYS A 85 14.28 15.83 8.34
C CYS A 85 14.99 16.04 6.99
N ASP A 86 14.46 16.92 6.13
CA ASP A 86 14.92 17.11 4.75
C ASP A 86 15.15 15.76 4.03
N LYS A 87 16.40 15.49 3.65
CA LYS A 87 16.86 14.27 2.98
C LYS A 87 17.60 13.30 3.91
N ASN A 88 17.44 13.45 5.22
CA ASN A 88 18.02 12.54 6.21
C ASN A 88 17.08 11.38 6.53
N LEU A 89 17.41 10.18 6.04
CA LEU A 89 16.61 8.97 6.26
C LEU A 89 16.57 8.54 7.74
N THR A 90 17.69 8.69 8.46
CA THR A 90 17.79 8.32 9.88
C THR A 90 16.84 9.17 10.73
N CYS A 91 16.86 10.49 10.52
CA CYS A 91 15.92 11.40 11.16
C CYS A 91 14.48 11.00 10.83
N PHE A 92 14.19 10.80 9.53
CA PHE A 92 12.84 10.50 9.07
C PHE A 92 12.25 9.26 9.73
N VAL A 93 12.98 8.14 9.72
CA VAL A 93 12.51 6.88 10.32
C VAL A 93 12.36 7.02 11.83
N THR A 94 13.25 7.74 12.50
CA THR A 94 13.18 7.97 13.94
C THR A 94 11.91 8.76 14.31
N VAL A 95 11.61 9.82 13.55
CA VAL A 95 10.38 10.60 13.79
C VAL A 95 9.14 9.80 13.40
N LEU A 96 9.18 9.04 12.30
CA LEU A 96 8.09 8.15 11.89
C LEU A 96 7.77 7.12 12.99
N GLU A 97 8.77 6.41 13.51
CA GLU A 97 8.62 5.43 14.59
C GLU A 97 7.97 6.08 15.82
N LYS A 98 8.54 7.20 16.30
CA LYS A 98 8.01 7.93 17.45
C LYS A 98 6.55 8.32 17.22
N ARG A 99 6.23 8.88 16.06
CA ARG A 99 4.88 9.35 15.71
C ARG A 99 3.88 8.19 15.69
N LEU A 100 4.27 7.05 15.12
CA LEU A 100 3.44 5.84 15.09
C LEU A 100 3.16 5.31 16.50
N TRP A 101 4.15 5.29 17.39
CA TRP A 101 3.94 4.93 18.80
C TRP A 101 3.02 5.91 19.53
N GLN A 102 3.19 7.21 19.31
CA GLN A 102 2.30 8.23 19.88
C GLN A 102 0.84 8.05 19.42
N ILE A 103 0.62 7.64 18.17
CA ILE A 103 -0.71 7.33 17.65
C ILE A 103 -1.29 6.08 18.35
N LEU A 104 -0.49 5.03 18.53
CA LEU A 104 -0.92 3.82 19.22
C LEU A 104 -1.26 4.08 20.70
N ASN A 105 -0.52 4.97 21.35
CA ASN A 105 -0.70 5.34 22.76
C ASN A 105 -1.74 6.45 22.98
N ASN A 106 -2.40 6.94 21.93
CA ASN A 106 -3.34 8.07 21.97
C ASN A 106 -2.73 9.39 22.50
N GLU A 107 -1.42 9.58 22.35
CA GLU A 107 -0.69 10.75 22.85
C GLU A 107 -0.81 11.97 21.92
N ILE A 108 -1.15 11.75 20.64
CA ILE A 108 -1.33 12.82 19.67
C ILE A 108 -2.65 12.70 18.92
N THR A 109 -3.22 13.85 18.57
CA THR A 109 -4.30 13.95 17.58
C THR A 109 -3.72 14.44 16.25
N LEU A 110 -4.31 14.01 15.13
CA LEU A 110 -3.79 14.24 13.78
C LEU A 110 -3.88 15.73 13.43
N TYR A 111 -2.82 16.47 13.74
CA TYR A 111 -2.77 17.94 13.73
C TYR A 111 -2.84 18.58 12.32
N ASN A 112 -2.52 17.82 11.27
CA ASN A 112 -2.63 18.28 9.89
C ASN A 112 -3.15 17.16 8.97
N LYS A 113 -4.48 17.12 8.78
CA LYS A 113 -5.20 15.98 8.18
C LYS A 113 -4.67 15.62 6.79
N ASP A 114 -4.39 16.59 5.93
CA ASP A 114 -4.08 16.31 4.52
C ASP A 114 -2.67 15.71 4.32
N ASN A 115 -1.68 16.27 5.04
CA ASN A 115 -0.33 15.72 5.04
C ASN A 115 -0.28 14.35 5.71
N GLU A 116 -0.98 14.20 6.84
CA GLU A 116 -1.02 12.93 7.56
C GLU A 116 -1.71 11.82 6.77
N ILE A 117 -2.80 12.15 6.06
CA ILE A 117 -3.48 11.22 5.15
C ILE A 117 -2.51 10.77 4.06
N THR A 118 -1.82 11.70 3.40
CA THR A 118 -0.83 11.36 2.36
C THR A 118 0.27 10.45 2.90
N TYR A 119 0.77 10.75 4.09
CA TYR A 119 1.80 9.96 4.77
C TYR A 119 1.33 8.58 5.16
N SER A 120 0.10 8.44 5.64
CA SER A 120 -0.48 7.15 6.03
C SER A 120 -0.50 6.17 4.86
N TYR A 121 -0.83 6.62 3.64
CA TYR A 121 -0.81 5.78 2.44
C TYR A 121 0.57 5.25 2.08
N HIS A 122 1.62 6.00 2.37
CA HIS A 122 2.98 5.67 1.95
C HIS A 122 3.78 4.95 3.04
N PHE A 123 3.60 5.33 4.31
CA PHE A 123 4.51 4.99 5.40
C PHE A 123 3.88 4.23 6.56
N TYR A 124 2.55 4.21 6.72
CA TYR A 124 1.96 3.44 7.81
C TYR A 124 1.86 1.98 7.40
N PRO A 125 2.02 1.00 8.31
CA PRO A 125 1.92 -0.41 7.95
C PRO A 125 0.64 -0.72 7.17
N GLN A 126 0.74 -1.53 6.11
CA GLN A 126 -0.43 -1.94 5.34
C GLN A 126 -1.39 -2.78 6.21
N THR A 127 -0.87 -3.39 7.28
CA THR A 127 -1.63 -4.03 8.36
C THR A 127 -2.32 -3.04 9.30
N TRP A 128 -2.03 -1.74 9.30
CA TRP A 128 -2.76 -0.80 10.14
C TRP A 128 -4.13 -0.40 9.57
N TYR A 129 -4.30 -0.54 8.25
CA TYR A 129 -5.63 -0.53 7.65
C TYR A 129 -6.55 -1.62 8.23
N VAL A 130 -5.95 -2.66 8.85
CA VAL A 130 -6.62 -3.79 9.51
C VAL A 130 -6.95 -3.44 10.94
N PHE A 131 -6.05 -2.77 11.66
CA PHE A 131 -6.07 -2.65 13.12
C PHE A 131 -7.01 -1.56 13.67
N TYR A 132 -8.01 -1.14 12.91
CA TYR A 132 -8.81 0.05 13.21
C TYR A 132 -9.86 -0.12 14.34
N LEU A 133 -10.03 -1.30 14.97
CA LEU A 133 -11.09 -1.48 16.00
C LEU A 133 -10.64 -1.42 17.41
N ILE A 134 -9.37 -1.67 17.69
CA ILE A 134 -8.95 -1.57 19.06
C ILE A 134 -9.03 -0.09 19.50
N LEU A 135 -9.01 0.85 18.55
CA LEU A 135 -9.12 2.29 18.77
C LEU A 135 -10.54 2.87 18.54
N LYS A 136 -11.58 2.04 18.36
CA LYS A 136 -12.94 2.50 17.96
C LYS A 136 -13.65 3.38 18.99
N LYS A 137 -13.09 3.57 20.19
CA LYS A 137 -13.68 4.45 21.21
C LYS A 137 -13.26 5.92 21.07
N ILE A 138 -12.24 6.28 20.27
CA ILE A 138 -11.68 7.64 20.29
C ILE A 138 -11.51 8.30 18.92
N TYR A 139 -11.36 7.56 17.81
CA TYR A 139 -11.04 8.21 16.52
C TYR A 139 -12.14 8.01 15.47
N LYS A 140 -12.96 9.05 15.26
CA LYS A 140 -13.95 9.16 14.15
C LYS A 140 -13.29 9.57 12.82
N LEU A 141 -11.96 9.52 12.70
CA LEU A 141 -11.25 10.36 11.72
C LEU A 141 -10.28 9.68 10.77
N PHE A 142 -10.22 8.34 10.72
CA PHE A 142 -9.52 7.64 9.65
C PHE A 142 -10.54 7.01 8.69
N ARG A 143 -10.69 7.60 7.50
CA ARG A 143 -11.53 7.12 6.40
C ARG A 143 -10.88 5.90 5.73
N HIS A 144 -10.85 4.74 6.38
CA HIS A 144 -10.43 3.50 5.72
C HIS A 144 -11.33 2.31 6.06
N CYS A 145 -11.59 1.50 5.03
CA CYS A 145 -12.40 0.29 5.00
C CYS A 145 -12.13 -0.59 6.24
N GLU A 146 -13.18 -1.15 6.88
CA GLU A 146 -13.10 -2.04 8.06
C GLU A 146 -12.44 -3.39 7.70
N TYR A 147 -11.18 -3.35 7.28
CA TYR A 147 -10.48 -4.50 6.71
C TYR A 147 -10.44 -5.67 7.68
N TYR A 148 -10.31 -5.47 9.00
CA TYR A 148 -10.29 -6.60 9.95
C TYR A 148 -11.48 -7.54 9.79
N LYS A 149 -12.68 -7.01 9.48
CA LYS A 149 -13.89 -7.82 9.31
C LYS A 149 -13.80 -8.66 8.04
N LEU A 150 -13.08 -8.15 7.05
CA LEU A 150 -13.11 -8.63 5.67
C LEU A 150 -11.75 -9.18 5.23
N HIS A 151 -10.74 -9.25 6.09
CA HIS A 151 -9.37 -9.56 5.71
C HIS A 151 -9.23 -10.95 5.09
N ASN A 152 -10.07 -11.89 5.52
CA ASN A 152 -10.18 -13.24 4.99
C ASN A 152 -10.82 -13.29 3.59
N MET A 153 -11.47 -12.21 3.15
CA MET A 153 -12.08 -12.09 1.82
C MET A 153 -11.11 -11.55 0.77
N PHE A 154 -9.94 -11.03 1.19
CA PHE A 154 -8.96 -10.47 0.27
C PHE A 154 -7.98 -11.53 -0.24
N THR A 155 -7.83 -11.57 -1.55
CA THR A 155 -6.66 -12.17 -2.21
C THR A 155 -5.52 -11.14 -2.23
N TYR A 156 -4.38 -11.49 -1.65
CA TYR A 156 -3.19 -10.64 -1.65
C TYR A 156 -2.34 -10.89 -2.88
N ILE A 157 -1.93 -9.80 -3.55
CA ILE A 157 -0.95 -9.85 -4.64
C ILE A 157 0.28 -9.05 -4.21
N LYS A 158 1.41 -9.74 -4.07
CA LYS A 158 2.70 -9.14 -3.77
C LYS A 158 3.17 -8.35 -5.01
N TYR A 159 3.30 -7.05 -4.87
CA TYR A 159 3.89 -6.18 -5.89
C TYR A 159 5.40 -6.12 -5.71
N ASN A 160 6.13 -6.45 -6.76
CA ASN A 160 7.58 -6.30 -6.85
C ASN A 160 7.89 -5.49 -8.12
N SER A 161 8.46 -4.29 -7.96
CA SER A 161 8.80 -3.42 -9.09
C SER A 161 9.99 -3.95 -9.91
N SER A 162 10.86 -4.75 -9.28
CA SER A 162 12.02 -5.37 -9.94
C SER A 162 11.64 -6.64 -10.70
N ASP A 163 10.62 -7.35 -10.24
CA ASP A 163 10.10 -8.57 -10.87
C ASP A 163 8.73 -8.30 -11.51
N LYS A 164 8.76 -7.57 -12.63
CA LYS A 164 7.56 -7.23 -13.41
C LYS A 164 6.89 -8.47 -14.00
N ASP A 165 7.65 -9.53 -14.24
CA ASP A 165 7.17 -10.78 -14.82
C ASP A 165 6.27 -11.51 -13.82
N SER A 166 6.78 -11.78 -12.61
CA SER A 166 6.01 -12.41 -11.52
C SER A 166 4.78 -11.60 -11.13
N PHE A 167 4.89 -10.27 -11.07
CA PHE A 167 3.75 -9.41 -10.81
C PHE A 167 2.69 -9.50 -11.91
N SER A 168 3.08 -9.39 -13.18
CA SER A 168 2.16 -9.49 -14.31
C SER A 168 1.50 -10.88 -14.37
N ASN A 169 2.26 -11.94 -14.12
CA ASN A 169 1.75 -13.32 -14.07
C ASN A 169 0.76 -13.53 -12.93
N SER A 170 1.01 -12.95 -11.75
CA SER A 170 0.09 -13.01 -10.62
C SER A 170 -1.27 -12.38 -10.95
N ILE A 171 -1.27 -11.27 -11.68
CA ILE A 171 -2.49 -10.63 -12.16
C ILE A 171 -3.20 -11.48 -13.21
N VAL A 172 -2.47 -12.02 -14.19
CA VAL A 172 -3.06 -12.91 -15.21
C VAL A 172 -3.67 -14.15 -14.57
N LYS A 173 -2.98 -14.77 -13.60
CA LYS A 173 -3.48 -15.93 -12.85
C LYS A 173 -4.77 -15.62 -12.11
N LEU A 174 -4.83 -14.47 -11.42
CA LEU A 174 -6.06 -13.99 -10.79
C LEU A 174 -7.19 -13.85 -11.83
N LEU A 175 -6.91 -13.17 -12.94
CA LEU A 175 -7.91 -12.87 -13.98
C LEU A 175 -8.38 -14.10 -14.75
N LYS A 176 -7.55 -15.15 -14.85
CA LYS A 176 -7.91 -16.42 -15.50
C LYS A 176 -9.13 -17.08 -14.86
N ASN A 177 -9.33 -16.89 -13.56
CA ASN A 177 -10.48 -17.42 -12.82
C ASN A 177 -11.82 -16.77 -13.21
N PHE A 178 -11.81 -15.72 -14.04
CA PHE A 178 -13.00 -14.97 -14.44
C PHE A 178 -13.39 -15.19 -15.92
N ASN A 179 -12.99 -16.31 -16.52
CA ASN A 179 -13.31 -16.65 -17.93
C ASN A 179 -12.90 -15.56 -18.94
N ILE A 180 -11.81 -14.82 -18.64
CA ILE A 180 -11.25 -13.81 -19.54
C ILE A 180 -10.47 -14.54 -20.65
N SER A 181 -10.68 -14.15 -21.92
CA SER A 181 -10.02 -14.80 -23.06
C SER A 181 -8.50 -14.65 -23.02
N ASN A 182 -7.77 -15.67 -23.49
CA ASN A 182 -6.30 -15.66 -23.53
C ASN A 182 -5.72 -14.44 -24.27
N ASN A 183 -6.36 -14.00 -25.35
CA ASN A 183 -5.96 -12.78 -26.07
C ASN A 183 -6.03 -11.53 -25.19
N THR A 184 -7.07 -11.43 -24.36
CA THR A 184 -7.24 -10.31 -23.40
C THR A 184 -6.22 -10.41 -22.27
N LEU A 185 -5.98 -11.61 -21.75
CA LEU A 185 -4.97 -11.85 -20.71
C LEU A 185 -3.56 -11.47 -21.19
N ASN A 186 -3.19 -11.89 -22.40
CA ASN A 186 -1.90 -11.53 -23.03
C ASN A 186 -1.76 -10.03 -23.25
N PHE A 187 -2.85 -9.35 -23.61
CA PHE A 187 -2.85 -7.89 -23.73
C PHE A 187 -2.61 -7.22 -22.37
N ILE A 188 -3.34 -7.63 -21.32
CA ILE A 188 -3.19 -7.10 -19.97
C ILE A 188 -1.78 -7.34 -19.44
N TYR A 189 -1.25 -8.55 -19.62
CA TYR A 189 0.13 -8.92 -19.30
C TYR A 189 1.12 -7.92 -19.89
N LYS A 190 1.09 -7.76 -21.22
CA LYS A 190 2.01 -6.85 -21.93
C LYS A 190 1.85 -5.41 -21.47
N LYS A 191 0.62 -4.95 -21.18
CA LYS A 191 0.40 -3.59 -20.69
C LYS A 191 1.00 -3.38 -19.31
N ILE A 192 0.77 -4.28 -18.35
CA ILE A 192 1.34 -4.16 -17.00
C ILE A 192 2.86 -4.22 -17.06
N TYR A 193 3.42 -5.19 -17.79
CA TYR A 193 4.86 -5.40 -17.93
C TYR A 193 5.56 -4.16 -18.51
N ASN A 194 4.96 -3.54 -19.53
CA ASN A 194 5.56 -2.39 -20.23
C ASN A 194 5.28 -1.04 -19.56
N VAL A 195 4.40 -0.96 -18.55
CA VAL A 195 4.19 0.29 -17.82
C VAL A 195 5.49 0.69 -17.14
N LYS A 196 5.94 1.90 -17.45
CA LYS A 196 6.98 2.62 -16.72
C LYS A 196 6.30 3.83 -16.09
N THR A 197 6.39 3.94 -14.78
CA THR A 197 5.96 5.16 -14.08
C THR A 197 7.11 6.17 -14.09
N ASN A 198 6.82 7.47 -14.17
CA ASN A 198 7.85 8.53 -14.17
C ASN A 198 8.78 8.41 -12.94
N HIS A 199 8.23 7.96 -11.81
CA HIS A 199 8.97 7.74 -10.57
C HIS A 199 9.94 6.55 -10.63
N GLU A 200 9.68 5.52 -11.44
CA GLU A 200 10.60 4.38 -11.64
C GLU A 200 11.86 4.76 -12.42
N THR A 201 11.79 5.79 -13.28
CA THR A 201 12.91 6.20 -14.15
C THR A 201 13.83 7.23 -13.51
N LEU A 202 13.30 8.13 -12.69
CA LEU A 202 14.07 9.24 -12.09
C LEU A 202 14.95 8.83 -10.90
N SER A 203 14.75 7.62 -10.34
CA SER A 203 15.17 7.33 -8.96
C SER A 203 16.01 6.09 -8.73
N LYS A 204 16.44 5.38 -9.77
CA LYS A 204 17.07 4.05 -9.58
C LYS A 204 18.36 4.11 -8.77
N ASN A 205 19.23 5.09 -9.04
CA ASN A 205 20.52 5.19 -8.36
C ASN A 205 20.32 5.64 -6.91
N GLU A 206 19.55 6.69 -6.71
CA GLU A 206 19.27 7.24 -5.38
C GLU A 206 18.48 6.25 -4.52
N THR A 207 17.48 5.57 -5.07
CA THR A 207 16.75 4.49 -4.37
C THR A 207 17.70 3.42 -3.87
N THR A 208 18.66 3.01 -4.70
CA THR A 208 19.68 2.02 -4.31
C THR A 208 20.57 2.55 -3.20
N THR A 209 21.02 3.81 -3.30
CA THR A 209 21.82 4.47 -2.26
C THR A 209 21.09 4.52 -0.92
N TYR A 210 19.83 4.97 -0.89
CA TYR A 210 19.05 5.06 0.36
C TYR A 210 18.70 3.69 0.93
N LYS A 211 18.45 2.69 0.07
CA LYS A 211 18.30 1.30 0.50
C LYS A 211 19.59 0.81 1.16
N ASN A 212 20.75 1.06 0.57
CA ASN A 212 22.04 0.68 1.15
C ASN A 212 22.32 1.40 2.47
N ILE A 213 22.00 2.69 2.59
CA ILE A 213 22.10 3.44 3.86
C ILE A 213 21.29 2.76 4.96
N LEU A 214 20.06 2.31 4.62
CA LEU A 214 19.21 1.61 5.57
C LEU A 214 19.79 0.25 5.97
N TYR A 215 20.20 -0.58 5.01
CA TYR A 215 20.75 -1.92 5.30
C TYR A 215 22.11 -1.87 6.03
N ASN A 216 22.90 -0.81 5.83
CA ASN A 216 24.17 -0.63 6.53
C ASN A 216 24.03 -0.06 7.95
N ASN A 217 22.82 0.31 8.38
CA ASN A 217 22.55 0.81 9.72
C ASN A 217 21.59 -0.13 10.45
N SER A 218 22.15 -1.07 11.22
CA SER A 218 21.39 -2.12 11.92
C SER A 218 20.31 -1.57 12.85
N LEU A 219 20.62 -0.54 13.64
CA LEU A 219 19.66 0.09 14.55
C LEU A 219 18.51 0.75 13.78
N LEU A 220 18.81 1.43 12.68
CA LEU A 220 17.79 2.05 11.84
C LEU A 220 16.90 1.00 11.18
N LEU A 221 17.50 -0.08 10.67
CA LEU A 221 16.79 -1.20 10.06
C LEU A 221 15.87 -1.91 11.08
N GLN A 222 16.30 -2.07 12.32
CA GLN A 222 15.48 -2.60 13.40
C GLN A 222 14.25 -1.72 13.67
N LYS A 223 14.39 -0.39 13.69
CA LYS A 223 13.24 0.53 13.80
C LYS A 223 12.23 0.32 12.68
N VAL A 224 12.72 0.20 11.45
CA VAL A 224 11.87 -0.08 10.28
C VAL A 224 11.15 -1.44 10.44
N CYS A 225 11.86 -2.46 10.88
CA CYS A 225 11.27 -3.77 11.11
C CYS A 225 10.24 -3.77 12.25
N SER A 226 10.47 -3.00 13.30
CA SER A 226 9.50 -2.78 14.38
C SER A 226 8.22 -2.12 13.85
N ILE A 227 8.37 -1.03 13.07
CA ILE A 227 7.24 -0.33 12.45
C ILE A 227 6.38 -1.31 11.62
N TYR A 228 7.01 -2.12 10.77
CA TYR A 228 6.31 -2.97 9.80
C TYR A 228 6.21 -4.45 10.18
N TYR A 229 6.43 -4.79 11.45
CA TYR A 229 6.51 -6.17 11.93
C TYR A 229 5.34 -7.04 11.44
N TYR A 230 4.12 -6.53 11.63
CA TYR A 230 2.91 -7.23 11.20
C TYR A 230 2.77 -7.35 9.68
N ASP A 231 3.31 -6.42 8.89
CA ASP A 231 3.30 -6.54 7.43
C ASP A 231 4.17 -7.70 6.96
N PHE A 232 5.35 -7.89 7.57
CA PHE A 232 6.23 -9.02 7.26
C PHE A 232 5.54 -10.35 7.53
N ILE A 233 4.91 -10.50 8.70
CA ILE A 233 4.20 -11.73 9.07
C ILE A 233 2.94 -11.92 8.22
N LYS A 234 2.06 -10.92 8.19
CA LYS A 234 0.72 -11.07 7.59
C LYS A 234 0.78 -11.31 6.09
N PHE A 235 1.76 -10.72 5.42
CA PHE A 235 1.93 -10.83 3.97
C PHE A 235 3.09 -11.74 3.58
N ASP A 236 3.68 -12.47 4.53
CA ASP A 236 4.71 -13.47 4.26
C ASP A 236 5.89 -12.87 3.48
N PHE A 237 6.40 -11.73 3.95
CA PHE A 237 7.65 -11.15 3.45
C PHE A 237 8.81 -11.59 4.32
N GLU A 238 9.94 -11.88 3.68
CA GLU A 238 11.17 -12.25 4.38
C GLU A 238 11.68 -11.08 5.24
N PHE A 239 12.03 -11.39 6.48
CA PHE A 239 12.67 -10.44 7.39
C PHE A 239 14.14 -10.25 7.02
N PRO A 240 14.66 -9.02 7.02
CA PRO A 240 16.10 -8.80 7.04
C PRO A 240 16.74 -9.49 8.25
N LYS A 241 17.96 -10.04 8.09
CA LYS A 241 18.64 -10.82 9.14
C LYS A 241 18.79 -10.04 10.43
N GLU A 242 19.07 -8.75 10.31
CA GLU A 242 19.27 -7.80 11.42
C GLU A 242 18.00 -7.57 12.25
N CYS A 243 16.83 -7.89 11.69
CA CYS A 243 15.52 -7.76 12.34
C CYS A 243 15.11 -8.99 13.16
N ILE A 244 15.78 -10.12 12.95
CA ILE A 244 15.52 -11.37 13.67
C ILE A 244 16.10 -11.30 15.10
N ASN A 245 17.11 -10.43 15.33
CA ASN A 245 17.68 -10.25 16.67
C ASN A 245 16.84 -9.35 17.59
N SER A 246 15.82 -8.66 17.06
CA SER A 246 14.90 -7.84 17.87
C SER A 246 13.69 -8.60 18.41
N THR A 247 13.37 -9.80 17.92
CA THR A 247 12.24 -10.59 18.44
C THR A 247 12.49 -11.15 19.83
N ASN A 248 13.76 -11.27 20.26
CA ASN A 248 14.10 -11.69 21.62
C ASN A 248 13.87 -10.60 22.69
N PHE A 249 13.52 -9.37 22.30
CA PHE A 249 13.22 -8.28 23.25
C PHE A 249 11.73 -8.14 23.60
N LEU A 250 10.82 -8.82 22.89
CA LEU A 250 9.37 -8.75 23.15
C LEU A 250 8.83 -9.92 23.97
N GLU A 251 9.67 -10.90 24.34
CA GLU A 251 9.33 -11.96 25.30
C GLU A 251 9.76 -11.62 26.75
N ILE A 252 10.28 -10.41 27.00
CA ILE A 252 10.63 -9.93 28.34
C ILE A 252 10.03 -8.53 28.50
N ASN A 253 8.76 -8.47 28.88
CA ASN A 253 8.13 -7.46 29.77
C ASN A 253 6.63 -7.69 29.85
#